data_AF-A0A954VPF2-F1
#
_entry.id   AF-A0A954VPF2-F1
#
_cell.length_a   1.000
_cell.length_b   1.000
_cell.length_c   1.000
_cell.angle_alpha   90.00
_cell.angle_beta   90.00
_cell.angle_gamma   90.00
#
_symmetry.space_group_name_H-M   'P 1'
#
loop_
_entity.id
_entity.type
_entity.pdbx_description
1 polymer ?
#
loop_
_entity_poly.entity_id
_entity_poly.type
_entity_poly.pdbx_seq_one_letter_code
_entity_poly.pdbx_strand_id
1 'polypeptide(L)'
;MRIPSRKHRRNRRTSAHWRTGATMVEFALVAPVFFLLIVTCIEFCRLNMIRNLAQDAAYYAARRCMVPGATKSEIESMVNRTLSSLGTRGATISVNNGSSLNDSSPTVTVEVRIPIGSNALIMPNFTREIEFRAISTIRTERQNPA
;
A
#
# COMPACT_ATOMS: atom_id res chain seq x y z
N MET A 1 -41.68 -74.69 5.94
CA MET A 1 -41.68 -73.78 7.10
C MET A 1 -40.61 -72.73 6.88
N ARG A 2 -40.99 -71.46 6.65
CA ARG A 2 -40.10 -70.38 6.18
C ARG A 2 -40.21 -69.21 7.15
N ILE A 3 -39.13 -68.86 7.84
CA ILE A 3 -39.10 -67.76 8.81
C ILE A 3 -38.74 -66.47 8.05
N PRO A 4 -39.53 -65.39 8.12
CA PRO A 4 -39.15 -64.13 7.51
C PRO A 4 -38.15 -63.38 8.41
N SER A 5 -36.99 -63.05 7.85
CA SER A 5 -36.01 -62.14 8.46
C SER A 5 -36.52 -60.70 8.41
N ARG A 6 -36.70 -60.08 9.58
CA ARG A 6 -37.15 -58.70 9.76
C ARG A 6 -35.96 -57.74 9.54
N LYS A 7 -35.85 -57.13 8.36
CA LYS A 7 -34.88 -56.05 8.09
C LYS A 7 -35.30 -54.78 8.83
N HIS A 8 -34.61 -54.47 9.93
CA HIS A 8 -34.73 -53.20 10.62
C HIS A 8 -34.04 -52.11 9.77
N ARG A 9 -34.80 -51.40 8.93
CA ARG A 9 -34.34 -50.22 8.21
C ARG A 9 -34.15 -49.08 9.21
N ARG A 10 -32.95 -49.00 9.79
CA ARG A 10 -32.54 -47.92 10.68
C ARG A 10 -32.49 -46.62 9.88
N ASN A 11 -33.33 -45.66 10.28
CA ASN A 11 -33.50 -44.35 9.67
C ASN A 11 -32.19 -43.53 9.78
N ARG A 12 -31.35 -43.55 8.75
CA ARG A 12 -30.08 -42.76 8.68
C ARG A 12 -30.26 -41.34 8.15
N ARG A 13 -31.48 -40.90 7.87
CA ARG A 13 -31.72 -39.62 7.16
C ARG A 13 -31.72 -38.37 8.04
N THR A 14 -31.82 -38.51 9.36
CA THR A 14 -31.87 -37.34 10.26
C THR A 14 -30.48 -36.82 10.63
N SER A 15 -29.50 -37.69 10.89
CA SER A 15 -28.15 -37.27 11.34
C SER A 15 -27.38 -36.37 10.35
N ALA A 16 -27.59 -36.53 9.04
CA ALA A 16 -26.92 -35.72 8.02
C ALA A 16 -27.37 -34.24 8.01
N HIS A 17 -28.63 -33.97 8.39
CA HIS A 17 -29.21 -32.62 8.40
C HIS A 17 -28.75 -31.80 9.62
N TRP A 18 -28.50 -32.45 10.76
CA TRP A 18 -27.98 -31.76 11.96
C TRP A 18 -26.52 -31.34 11.81
N ARG A 19 -25.72 -32.10 11.05
CA ARG A 19 -24.31 -31.80 10.81
C ARG A 19 -24.12 -30.61 9.85
N THR A 20 -25.03 -30.45 8.89
CA THR A 20 -24.98 -29.35 7.91
C THR A 20 -25.39 -28.01 8.53
N GLY A 21 -26.36 -28.00 9.44
CA GLY A 21 -26.71 -26.80 10.22
C GLY A 21 -25.55 -26.28 11.08
N ALA A 22 -24.85 -27.17 11.79
CA ALA A 22 -23.69 -26.81 12.59
C ALA A 22 -22.56 -26.18 11.74
N THR A 23 -22.23 -26.79 10.61
CA THR A 23 -21.20 -26.25 9.69
C THR A 23 -21.55 -24.87 9.12
N MET A 24 -22.85 -24.59 8.90
CA MET A 24 -23.28 -23.26 8.45
C MET A 24 -23.06 -22.20 9.53
N VAL A 25 -23.31 -22.53 10.79
CA VAL A 25 -23.08 -21.61 11.93
C VAL A 25 -21.59 -21.36 12.14
N GLU A 26 -20.75 -22.41 12.07
CA GLU A 26 -19.30 -22.28 12.15
C GLU A 26 -18.76 -21.36 11.04
N PHE A 27 -19.21 -21.55 9.80
CA PHE A 27 -18.83 -20.68 8.69
C PHE A 27 -19.30 -19.23 8.90
N ALA A 28 -20.54 -19.02 9.38
CA ALA A 28 -21.08 -17.69 9.63
C ALA A 28 -20.28 -16.90 10.70
N LEU A 29 -19.66 -17.60 11.66
CA LEU A 29 -18.80 -16.98 12.68
C LEU A 29 -17.39 -16.70 12.14
N VAL A 30 -16.82 -17.60 11.32
CA VAL A 30 -15.43 -17.48 10.83
C VAL A 30 -15.33 -16.54 9.62
N ALA A 31 -16.31 -16.58 8.71
CA ALA A 31 -16.27 -15.83 7.45
C ALA A 31 -16.06 -14.31 7.65
N PRO A 32 -16.75 -13.62 8.58
CA PRO A 32 -16.54 -12.18 8.80
C PRO A 32 -15.09 -11.83 9.17
N VAL A 33 -14.47 -12.62 10.06
CA VAL A 33 -13.07 -12.41 10.49
C VAL A 33 -12.12 -12.70 9.33
N PHE A 34 -12.38 -13.78 8.58
CA PHE A 34 -11.57 -14.16 7.43
C PHE A 34 -11.56 -13.09 6.34
N PHE A 35 -12.73 -12.54 5.98
CA PHE A 35 -12.83 -11.46 5.00
C PHE A 35 -12.19 -10.16 5.50
N LEU A 36 -12.33 -9.84 6.79
CA LEU A 36 -11.65 -8.68 7.39
C LEU A 36 -10.13 -8.81 7.26
N LEU A 37 -9.57 -10.00 7.51
CA LEU A 37 -8.14 -10.25 7.35
C LEU A 37 -7.69 -10.11 5.89
N ILE A 38 -8.43 -10.67 4.93
CA ILE A 38 -8.11 -10.51 3.50
C ILE A 38 -8.07 -9.04 3.09
N VAL A 39 -9.12 -8.30 3.46
CA VAL A 39 -9.26 -6.89 3.11
C VAL A 39 -8.13 -6.06 3.76
N THR A 40 -7.77 -6.36 5.01
CA THR A 40 -6.63 -5.73 5.70
C THR A 40 -5.30 -6.05 5.02
N CYS A 41 -5.07 -7.31 4.60
CA CYS A 41 -3.87 -7.70 3.88
C CYS A 41 -3.74 -6.97 2.54
N ILE A 42 -4.83 -6.85 1.78
CA ILE A 42 -4.84 -6.13 0.50
C ILE A 42 -4.47 -4.65 0.72
N GLU A 43 -5.07 -4.02 1.72
CA GLU A 43 -4.78 -2.64 2.10
C GLU A 43 -3.30 -2.47 2.47
N PHE A 44 -2.77 -3.35 3.33
CA PHE A 44 -1.38 -3.29 3.77
C PHE A 44 -0.41 -3.48 2.61
N CYS A 45 -0.67 -4.44 1.71
CA CYS A 45 0.11 -4.66 0.50
C CYS A 45 0.13 -3.40 -0.39
N ARG A 46 -1.03 -2.79 -0.63
CA ARG A 46 -1.15 -1.57 -1.45
C ARG A 46 -0.36 -0.41 -0.83
N LEU A 47 -0.51 -0.18 0.48
CA LEU A 47 0.21 0.89 1.19
C LEU A 47 1.73 0.65 1.18
N ASN A 48 2.17 -0.60 1.31
CA ASN A 48 3.58 -0.96 1.22
C ASN A 48 4.15 -0.68 -0.18
N MET A 49 3.41 -1.03 -1.24
CA MET A 49 3.81 -0.70 -2.62
C MET A 49 3.94 0.80 -2.84
N ILE A 50 2.97 1.60 -2.36
CA ILE A 50 3.02 3.07 -2.45
C ILE A 50 4.26 3.61 -1.74
N ARG A 51 4.57 3.08 -0.54
CA ARG A 51 5.75 3.48 0.22
C ARG A 51 7.06 3.20 -0.55
N ASN A 52 7.22 1.99 -1.08
CA ASN A 52 8.43 1.63 -1.85
C ASN A 52 8.56 2.50 -3.11
N LEU A 53 7.46 2.68 -3.83
CA LEU A 53 7.42 3.53 -5.02
C LEU A 53 7.78 5.00 -4.70
N ALA A 54 7.38 5.51 -3.53
CA ALA A 54 7.76 6.85 -3.08
C ALA A 54 9.26 6.96 -2.82
N GLN A 55 9.88 5.92 -2.26
CA GLN A 55 11.34 5.86 -2.05
C GLN A 55 12.09 5.86 -3.39
N ASP A 56 11.63 5.04 -4.34
CA ASP A 56 12.20 5.01 -5.69
C ASP A 56 12.04 6.35 -6.41
N ALA A 57 10.85 6.96 -6.32
CA ALA A 57 10.57 8.27 -6.89
C ALA A 57 11.47 9.37 -6.28
N ALA A 58 11.64 9.38 -4.95
CA ALA A 58 12.52 10.31 -4.26
C ALA A 58 13.98 10.14 -4.71
N TYR A 59 14.44 8.89 -4.86
CA TYR A 59 15.79 8.58 -5.33
C TYR A 59 16.03 9.04 -6.77
N TYR A 60 15.13 8.70 -7.70
CA TYR A 60 15.26 9.13 -9.10
C TYR A 60 15.15 10.64 -9.26
N ALA A 61 14.28 11.29 -8.49
CA ALA A 61 14.20 12.74 -8.44
C ALA A 61 15.50 13.35 -7.94
N ALA A 62 16.07 12.88 -6.82
CA ALA A 62 17.35 13.37 -6.31
C ALA A 62 18.48 13.22 -7.34
N ARG A 63 18.51 12.09 -8.06
CA ARG A 63 19.48 11.84 -9.14
C ARG A 63 19.28 12.78 -10.32
N ARG A 64 18.05 13.15 -10.65
CA ARG A 64 17.79 14.15 -11.71
C ARG A 64 18.21 15.55 -11.27
N CYS A 65 17.90 15.92 -10.02
CA CYS A 65 18.24 17.22 -9.46
C CYS A 65 19.75 17.47 -9.32
N MET A 66 20.57 16.43 -9.19
CA MET A 66 22.02 16.60 -9.07
C MET A 66 22.67 17.12 -10.38
N VAL A 67 22.00 16.91 -11.52
CA VAL A 67 22.48 17.33 -12.83
C VAL A 67 22.16 18.82 -13.04
N PRO A 68 23.13 19.66 -13.45
CA PRO A 68 22.89 21.07 -13.78
C PRO A 68 21.75 21.25 -14.80
N GLY A 69 20.94 22.29 -14.61
CA GLY A 69 19.82 22.61 -15.50
C GLY A 69 18.53 21.81 -15.27
N ALA A 70 18.47 20.96 -14.23
CA ALA A 70 17.23 20.32 -13.84
C ALA A 70 16.21 21.35 -13.32
N THR A 71 14.99 21.32 -13.87
CA THR A 71 13.91 22.24 -13.47
C THR A 71 12.95 21.57 -12.49
N LYS A 72 12.37 22.37 -11.58
CA LYS A 72 11.39 21.88 -10.60
C LYS A 72 10.18 21.21 -11.27
N SER A 73 9.70 21.77 -12.38
CA SER A 73 8.56 21.25 -13.14
C SER A 73 8.83 19.86 -13.74
N GLU A 74 10.04 19.63 -14.26
CA GLU A 74 10.44 18.31 -14.75
C GLU A 74 10.46 17.27 -13.64
N ILE A 75 10.97 17.64 -12.47
CA ILE A 75 11.07 16.75 -11.30
C ILE A 75 9.66 16.41 -10.78
N GLU A 76 8.79 17.40 -10.62
CA GLU A 76 7.40 17.20 -10.22
C GLU A 76 6.66 16.30 -11.22
N SER A 77 6.86 16.53 -12.53
CA SER A 77 6.28 15.69 -13.58
C SER A 77 6.80 14.26 -13.53
N MET A 78 8.09 14.07 -13.27
CA MET A 78 8.69 12.74 -13.11
C MET A 78 8.12 12.00 -11.91
N VAL A 79 8.09 12.63 -10.73
CA VAL A 79 7.56 12.01 -9.51
C VAL A 79 6.07 11.69 -9.68
N ASN A 80 5.28 12.61 -10.25
CA ASN A 80 3.86 12.39 -10.50
C ASN A 80 3.62 11.23 -11.46
N ARG A 81 4.42 11.10 -12.53
CA ARG A 81 4.34 9.93 -13.44
C ARG A 81 4.63 8.63 -12.69
N THR A 82 5.70 8.59 -11.89
CA THR A 82 6.06 7.40 -11.11
C THR A 82 4.93 7.02 -10.16
N LEU A 83 4.44 7.96 -9.34
CA LEU A 83 3.39 7.73 -8.35
C LEU A 83 2.01 7.43 -8.97
N SER A 84 1.73 7.96 -10.17
CA SER A 84 0.48 7.69 -10.88
C SER A 84 0.32 6.21 -11.29
N SER A 85 1.42 5.45 -11.40
CA SER A 85 1.39 4.03 -11.74
C SER A 85 0.59 3.17 -10.74
N LEU A 86 0.50 3.60 -9.47
CA LEU A 86 -0.33 2.97 -8.44
C LEU A 86 -1.59 3.76 -8.10
N GLY A 87 -1.90 4.80 -8.89
CA GLY A 87 -3.01 5.71 -8.64
C GLY A 87 -2.86 6.47 -7.32
N THR A 88 -1.62 6.80 -6.92
CA THR A 88 -1.37 7.57 -5.70
C THR A 88 -1.88 9.00 -5.85
N ARG A 89 -2.53 9.52 -4.80
CA ARG A 89 -3.15 10.85 -4.76
C ARG A 89 -2.54 11.73 -3.67
N GLY A 90 -2.51 13.03 -3.94
CA GLY A 90 -2.13 14.06 -2.95
C GLY A 90 -0.65 14.06 -2.56
N ALA A 91 0.22 13.51 -3.41
CA ALA A 91 1.65 13.53 -3.15
C ALA A 91 2.20 14.96 -3.20
N THR A 92 3.04 15.32 -2.23
CA THR A 92 3.76 16.59 -2.22
C THR A 92 5.25 16.36 -2.34
N ILE A 93 5.92 17.17 -3.17
CA ILE A 93 7.36 17.09 -3.41
C ILE A 93 8.04 18.34 -2.85
N SER A 94 9.11 18.13 -2.09
CA SER A 94 9.97 19.20 -1.59
C SER A 94 11.42 18.89 -1.94
N VAL A 95 12.10 19.84 -2.57
CA VAL A 95 13.53 19.75 -2.89
C VAL A 95 14.27 20.72 -2.00
N ASN A 96 15.35 20.28 -1.33
CA ASN A 96 16.12 21.05 -0.37
C ASN A 96 15.24 21.83 0.63
N ASN A 97 14.21 21.16 1.15
CA ASN A 97 13.23 21.75 2.07
C ASN A 97 12.48 22.99 1.51
N GLY A 98 12.28 23.05 0.18
CA GLY A 98 11.55 24.11 -0.49
C GLY A 98 12.40 25.28 -0.99
N SER A 99 13.73 25.21 -0.84
CA SER A 99 14.65 26.20 -1.40
C SER A 99 14.79 26.08 -2.92
N SER A 100 15.22 27.16 -3.58
CA SER A 100 15.51 27.13 -5.03
C SER A 100 16.62 26.12 -5.32
N LEU A 101 16.51 25.43 -6.46
CA LEU A 101 17.56 24.57 -7.01
C LEU A 101 18.76 25.45 -7.37
N ASN A 102 19.58 25.76 -6.39
CA ASN A 102 20.81 26.50 -6.58
C ASN A 102 21.90 25.51 -6.96
N ASP A 103 22.42 25.71 -8.16
CA ASP A 103 23.51 24.97 -8.77
C ASP A 103 24.78 24.91 -7.89
N SER A 104 24.94 25.76 -6.88
CA SER A 104 26.11 25.72 -5.98
C SER A 104 25.99 24.75 -4.81
N SER A 105 24.88 24.03 -4.65
CA SER A 105 24.65 23.19 -3.47
C SER A 105 25.45 21.87 -3.56
N PRO A 106 26.28 21.51 -2.55
CA PRO A 106 27.07 20.27 -2.55
C PRO A 106 26.23 19.01 -2.31
N THR A 107 24.98 19.19 -1.83
CA THR A 107 24.05 18.12 -1.51
C THR A 107 22.67 18.50 -1.99
N VAL A 108 21.95 17.53 -2.55
CA VAL A 108 20.55 17.65 -2.90
C VAL A 108 19.74 16.67 -2.08
N THR A 109 18.69 17.16 -1.43
CA THR A 109 17.71 16.34 -0.70
C THR A 109 16.36 16.47 -1.37
N VAL A 110 15.76 15.35 -1.77
CA VAL A 110 14.38 15.31 -2.26
C VAL A 110 13.53 14.54 -1.27
N GLU A 111 12.41 15.15 -0.92
CA GLU A 111 11.41 14.59 -0.04
C GLU A 111 10.08 14.45 -0.80
N VAL A 112 9.47 13.29 -0.68
CA VAL A 112 8.14 12.98 -1.20
C VAL A 112 7.26 12.60 -0.01
N ARG A 113 6.15 13.33 0.19
CA ARG A 113 5.14 13.00 1.20
C ARG A 113 3.87 12.53 0.54
N ILE A 114 3.29 11.46 1.05
CA ILE A 114 2.04 10.89 0.53
C ILE A 114 1.05 10.71 1.68
N PRO A 115 -0.12 11.37 1.66
CA PRO A 115 -1.11 11.21 2.71
C PRO A 115 -1.79 9.85 2.62
N ILE A 116 -1.76 9.09 3.72
CA ILE A 116 -2.34 7.74 3.78
C ILE A 116 -3.87 7.83 3.67
N GLY A 117 -4.51 8.79 4.35
CA GLY A 117 -5.96 8.96 4.31
C GLY A 117 -6.56 9.16 2.91
N SER A 118 -5.80 9.69 1.96
CA SER A 118 -6.24 9.85 0.56
C SER A 118 -6.00 8.60 -0.31
N ASN A 119 -5.26 7.62 0.20
CA ASN A 119 -4.81 6.44 -0.53
C ASN A 119 -5.30 5.11 0.09
N ALA A 120 -5.84 5.17 1.31
CA ALA A 120 -6.49 4.09 2.02
C ALA A 120 -7.89 3.78 1.44
N LEU A 121 -8.25 2.50 1.36
CA LEU A 121 -9.53 2.03 0.84
C LEU A 121 -10.60 1.85 1.93
N ILE A 122 -10.19 1.39 3.12
CA ILE A 122 -11.14 0.94 4.16
C ILE A 122 -11.38 2.02 5.21
N MET A 123 -10.32 2.73 5.63
CA MET A 123 -10.39 3.71 6.72
C MET A 123 -9.70 5.04 6.37
N PRO A 124 -10.21 5.76 5.35
CA PRO A 124 -9.66 7.06 4.97
C PRO A 124 -9.80 8.10 6.10
N ASN A 125 -10.85 8.00 6.92
CA ASN A 125 -11.11 8.96 8.00
C ASN A 125 -10.20 8.79 9.21
N PHE A 126 -9.73 7.55 9.49
CA PHE A 126 -8.88 7.26 10.65
C PHE A 126 -7.40 7.58 10.39
N THR A 127 -6.99 7.60 9.12
CA THR A 127 -5.58 7.78 8.70
C THR A 127 -5.31 9.15 8.06
N ARG A 128 -6.21 10.13 8.29
CA ARG A 128 -6.13 11.47 7.67
C ARG A 128 -4.83 12.21 7.97
N GLU A 129 -4.32 12.11 9.20
CA GLU A 129 -3.12 12.84 9.63
C GLU A 129 -1.82 12.07 9.41
N ILE A 130 -1.89 10.82 8.91
CA ILE A 130 -0.71 10.00 8.72
C ILE A 130 -0.24 10.14 7.28
N GLU A 131 1.05 10.46 7.12
CA GLU A 131 1.69 10.57 5.81
C GLU A 131 2.92 9.65 5.74
N PHE A 132 3.15 9.04 4.57
CA PHE A 132 4.43 8.43 4.27
C PHE A 132 5.42 9.49 3.84
N ARG A 133 6.55 9.56 4.54
CA ARG A 133 7.69 10.42 4.22
C ARG A 133 8.81 9.59 3.60
N ALA A 134 9.12 9.84 2.33
CA ALA A 134 10.27 9.27 1.66
C ALA A 134 11.30 10.38 1.38
N ILE A 135 12.55 10.14 1.77
CA ILE A 135 13.63 11.13 1.63
C ILE A 135 14.80 10.46 0.95
N SER A 136 15.38 11.13 -0.05
CA SER A 136 16.64 10.74 -0.65
C SER A 136 17.58 11.94 -0.68
N THR A 137 18.78 11.73 -0.15
CA THR A 137 19.84 12.74 -0.13
C THR A 137 21.03 12.22 -0.93
N ILE A 138 21.45 12.98 -1.93
CA ILE A 138 22.56 12.64 -2.83
C ILE A 138 23.56 13.80 -2.82
N ARG A 139 24.85 13.47 -2.82
CA ARG A 139 25.93 14.46 -2.97
C ARG A 139 26.08 14.83 -4.44
N THR A 140 26.22 16.12 -4.72
CA THR A 140 26.55 16.59 -6.06
C THR A 140 28.06 16.44 -6.26
N GLU A 141 28.51 16.15 -7.49
CA GLU A 141 29.93 15.98 -7.82
C GLU A 141 30.69 17.31 -7.92
N ARG A 142 30.04 18.44 -7.62
CA ARG A 142 30.64 19.78 -7.78
C ARG A 142 31.75 20.01 -6.75
N GLN A 143 32.85 20.62 -7.18
CA GLN A 143 33.93 21.03 -6.27
C GLN A 143 33.41 22.05 -5.26
N ASN A 144 33.67 21.77 -3.98
CA ASN A 144 33.43 22.70 -2.88
C ASN A 144 34.24 23.99 -3.13
N PRO A 145 33.63 25.19 -3.24
CA PRO A 145 34.41 26.40 -3.11
C PRO A 145 34.95 26.42 -1.68
N ALA A 146 36.28 26.38 -1.57
CA ALA A 146 37.00 26.48 -0.31
C ALA A 146 36.62 27.76 0.45
#